data_AF-A0A7J7MA45-F1
#
_entry.id   AF-A0A7J7MA45-F1
#
_cell.length_a   1.000
_cell.length_b   1.000
_cell.length_c   1.000
_cell.angle_alpha   90.00
_cell.angle_beta   90.00
_cell.angle_gamma   90.00
#
_symmetry.space_group_name_H-M   'P 1'
#
loop_
_entity.id
_entity.type
_entity.pdbx_description
1 polymer ?
#
loop_
_entity_poly.entity_id
_entity_poly.type
_entity_poly.pdbx_seq_one_letter_code
_entity_poly.pdbx_strand_id
1 'polypeptide(L)'
;MITVFKYNPLNGTTFPHSVFLLHDFRSFTKCGLKRAKLVANVNQGSGEGFKFMLKKKKPHYFACGENLGFHCKVGLMKFAVMPLPRCRG
;
A
#
# COMPACT_ATOMS: atom_id res chain seq x y z
N MET A 1 -13.75 6.65 4.88
CA MET A 1 -13.19 5.31 5.17
C MET A 1 -11.67 5.43 5.24
N ILE A 2 -11.04 4.81 6.23
CA ILE A 2 -9.57 4.86 6.42
C ILE A 2 -9.04 3.44 6.29
N THR A 3 -7.91 3.28 5.61
CA THR A 3 -7.10 2.06 5.62
C THR A 3 -5.85 2.33 6.46
N VAL A 4 -5.51 1.41 7.35
CA VAL A 4 -4.32 1.52 8.22
C VAL A 4 -3.31 0.46 7.78
N PHE A 5 -2.08 0.88 7.51
CA PHE A 5 -0.97 0.00 7.18
C PHE A 5 -0.02 -0.08 8.37
N LYS A 6 0.14 -1.28 8.93
CA LYS A 6 1.09 -1.57 10.03
C LYS A 6 2.17 -2.51 9.54
N TYR A 7 3.42 -2.18 9.83
CA TYR A 7 4.59 -2.99 9.50
C TYR A 7 5.76 -2.62 10.42
N ASN A 8 6.67 -3.57 10.60
CA ASN A 8 7.80 -3.38 11.51
C ASN A 8 8.72 -2.26 11.02
N PRO A 9 9.22 -1.39 11.93
CA PRO A 9 10.25 -0.43 11.60
C PRO A 9 11.57 -1.14 11.24
N LEU A 10 12.46 -0.41 10.58
CA LEU A 10 13.83 -0.84 10.29
C LEU A 10 14.62 -0.99 11.59
N ASN A 11 14.77 -2.23 12.06
CA ASN A 11 15.56 -2.56 13.26
C ASN A 11 16.73 -3.50 12.93
N GLY A 12 17.28 -3.41 11.71
CA GLY A 12 18.47 -4.15 11.26
C GLY A 12 18.25 -5.63 10.93
N THR A 13 17.25 -6.29 11.53
CA THR A 13 16.89 -7.70 11.27
C THR A 13 15.61 -7.85 10.45
N THR A 14 14.83 -6.78 10.32
CA THR A 14 13.56 -6.74 9.59
C THR A 14 13.76 -6.19 8.19
N PHE A 15 13.21 -6.89 7.19
CA PHE A 15 13.14 -6.33 5.84
C PHE A 15 12.32 -5.05 5.85
N PRO A 16 12.77 -3.96 5.20
CA PRO A 16 12.00 -2.74 5.12
C PRO A 16 10.69 -2.99 4.37
N HIS A 17 9.65 -2.27 4.78
CA HIS A 17 8.37 -2.23 4.09
C HIS A 17 7.93 -0.78 3.90
N SER A 18 7.44 -0.46 2.71
CA SER A 18 6.84 0.84 2.39
C SER A 18 5.49 0.64 1.74
N VAL A 19 4.72 1.70 1.59
CA VAL A 19 3.42 1.66 0.92
C VAL A 19 3.47 2.62 -0.25
N PHE A 20 3.33 2.06 -1.45
CA PHE A 20 3.14 2.80 -2.69
C PHE A 20 1.69 2.71 -3.14
N LEU A 21 1.14 3.82 -3.60
CA LEU A 21 -0.15 3.89 -4.29
C LEU A 21 0.10 3.83 -5.80
N LEU A 22 -0.39 2.77 -6.44
CA LEU A 22 -0.26 2.53 -7.87
C LEU A 22 -1.37 3.23 -8.64
N HIS A 23 -1.02 3.67 -9.84
CA HIS A 23 -1.89 4.49 -10.69
C HIS A 23 -3.11 3.71 -11.22
N ASP A 24 -2.93 2.44 -11.56
CA ASP A 24 -3.93 1.61 -12.25
C ASP A 24 -3.78 0.10 -11.97
N PHE A 25 -4.77 -0.67 -12.41
CA PHE A 25 -4.84 -2.12 -12.21
C PHE A 25 -3.71 -2.89 -12.93
N ARG A 26 -3.22 -2.39 -14.07
CA ARG A 26 -2.11 -3.01 -14.80
C ARG A 26 -0.81 -2.89 -14.00
N SER A 27 -0.57 -1.72 -13.42
CA SER A 27 0.57 -1.48 -12.54
C SER A 27 0.47 -2.34 -11.28
N PHE A 28 -0.73 -2.47 -10.69
CA PHE A 28 -1.00 -3.34 -9.55
C PHE A 28 -0.70 -4.82 -9.82
N THR A 29 -1.21 -5.36 -10.92
CA THR A 29 -1.03 -6.78 -11.27
C THR A 29 0.42 -7.11 -11.59
N LYS A 30 1.14 -6.20 -12.27
CA LYS A 30 2.54 -6.38 -12.67
C LYS A 30 3.56 -5.88 -11.64
N CYS A 31 3.12 -5.35 -10.50
CA CYS A 31 3.99 -4.66 -9.53
C CYS A 31 4.85 -3.56 -10.16
N GLY A 32 4.28 -2.79 -11.09
CA GLY A 32 4.96 -1.70 -11.79
C GLY A 32 5.02 -0.42 -10.97
N LEU A 33 6.20 -0.11 -10.42
CA LEU A 33 6.38 1.03 -9.49
C LEU A 33 6.79 2.36 -10.15
N LYS A 34 7.09 2.37 -11.46
CA LYS A 34 7.62 3.56 -12.18
C LYS A 34 6.80 4.85 -11.99
N ARG A 35 5.48 4.74 -11.87
CA ARG A 35 4.54 5.86 -11.67
C ARG A 35 3.80 5.78 -10.33
N ALA A 36 4.25 4.90 -9.44
CA ALA A 36 3.62 4.72 -8.15
C ALA A 36 4.03 5.85 -7.21
N LYS A 37 3.08 6.32 -6.40
CA LYS A 37 3.33 7.37 -5.42
C LYS A 37 3.68 6.73 -4.08
N LEU A 38 4.84 7.05 -3.50
CA LEU A 38 5.13 6.69 -2.11
C LEU A 38 4.13 7.41 -1.20
N VAL A 39 3.33 6.65 -0.45
CA VAL A 39 2.38 7.20 0.52
C VAL A 39 2.82 6.96 1.96
N ALA A 40 3.58 5.89 2.23
CA ALA A 40 4.19 5.64 3.52
C ALA A 40 5.61 5.10 3.36
N ASN A 41 6.57 5.72 4.02
CA ASN A 41 7.95 5.25 4.08
C ASN A 41 8.14 4.17 5.15
N VAL A 42 9.34 3.60 5.18
CA VAL A 42 9.76 2.49 6.06
C VAL A 42 9.58 2.72 7.56
N ASN A 43 9.50 3.97 8.01
CA ASN A 43 9.36 4.33 9.42
C ASN A 43 7.91 4.61 9.83
N GLN A 44 6.99 4.74 8.87
CA GLN A 44 5.60 5.18 9.12
C GLN A 44 4.62 4.04 9.44
N GLY A 45 5.06 2.78 9.39
CA GLY A 45 4.24 1.62 9.70
C GLY A 45 4.22 1.21 11.18
N SER A 46 5.08 1.81 12.01
CA SER A 46 5.20 1.49 13.43
C SER A 46 4.07 2.10 14.28
N GLY A 47 3.91 1.61 15.50
CA GLY A 47 2.92 2.11 16.46
C GLY A 47 1.47 2.01 15.94
N GLU A 48 0.82 3.17 15.80
CA GLU A 48 -0.54 3.27 15.26
C GLU A 48 -0.63 2.95 13.76
N GLY A 49 0.51 2.88 13.06
CA GLY A 49 0.59 2.63 11.63
C GLY A 49 0.24 3.83 10.76
N PHE A 50 0.46 3.68 9.46
CA PHE A 50 0.17 4.71 8.48
C PHE A 50 -1.31 4.70 8.10
N LYS A 51 -2.00 5.82 8.33
CA LYS A 51 -3.42 6.00 8.03
C LYS A 51 -3.59 6.65 6.66
N PHE A 52 -4.19 5.93 5.71
CA PHE A 52 -4.54 6.46 4.40
C PHE A 52 -6.06 6.74 4.30
N MET A 53 -6.42 7.97 3.96
CA MET A 53 -7.83 8.35 3.78
C MET A 53 -8.32 8.08 2.35
N LEU A 54 -9.32 7.20 2.23
CA LEU A 54 -9.96 6.87 0.96
C LEU A 54 -10.99 7.96 0.59
N LYS A 55 -10.52 9.00 -0.10
CA LYS A 55 -11.33 10.18 -0.47
C LYS A 55 -12.23 9.97 -1.70
N LYS A 56 -11.82 9.11 -2.64
CA LYS A 56 -12.48 8.96 -3.95
C LYS A 56 -13.23 7.63 -4.04
N LYS A 57 -14.42 7.62 -4.66
CA LYS A 57 -15.16 6.38 -5.00
C LYS A 57 -14.53 5.68 -6.21
N LYS A 58 -13.29 5.21 -6.05
CA LYS A 58 -12.56 4.47 -7.07
C LYS A 58 -11.64 3.43 -6.43
N PRO A 59 -11.18 2.42 -7.18
CA PRO A 59 -10.16 1.50 -6.70
C PRO A 59 -8.88 2.25 -6.31
N HIS A 60 -8.31 1.87 -5.17
CA HIS A 60 -6.99 2.27 -4.70
C HIS A 60 -6.14 1.00 -4.64
N TYR A 61 -5.00 1.04 -5.31
CA TYR A 61 -4.08 -0.09 -5.43
C TYR A 61 -2.83 0.21 -4.65
N PHE A 62 -2.57 -0.55 -3.60
CA PHE A 62 -1.40 -0.40 -2.74
C PHE A 62 -0.45 -1.57 -2.94
N ALA A 63 0.85 -1.33 -2.86
CA ALA A 63 1.84 -2.39 -2.79
C ALA A 63 3.10 -1.96 -2.04
N CYS A 64 3.86 -2.96 -1.60
CA CYS A 64 5.20 -2.75 -1.07
C CYS A 64 6.16 -2.42 -2.22
N GLY A 65 6.89 -1.31 -2.09
CA GLY A 65 7.85 -0.86 -3.11
C GLY A 65 9.28 -1.36 -2.88
N GLU A 66 9.55 -1.91 -1.71
CA GLU A 66 10.88 -2.34 -1.31
C GLU A 66 11.41 -3.49 -2.16
N ASN A 67 12.74 -3.56 -2.27
CA ASN A 67 13.44 -4.52 -3.12
C ASN A 67 12.94 -4.49 -4.59
N LEU A 68 12.76 -3.29 -5.14
CA LEU A 68 12.27 -3.07 -6.52
C LEU A 68 10.93 -3.78 -6.82
N GLY A 69 10.06 -3.87 -5.81
CA GLY A 69 8.77 -4.54 -5.92
C GLY A 69 8.82 -6.06 -5.76
N PHE A 70 9.94 -6.64 -5.31
CA PHE A 70 10.05 -8.07 -5.00
C PHE A 70 8.99 -8.50 -3.97
N HIS A 71 8.80 -7.72 -2.91
CA HIS A 71 7.76 -7.98 -1.90
C HIS A 71 6.34 -7.98 -2.49
N CYS A 72 6.07 -7.12 -3.48
CA CYS A 72 4.80 -7.13 -4.21
C CYS A 72 4.64 -8.37 -5.09
N LYS A 73 5.70 -8.75 -5.83
CA LYS A 73 5.64 -9.79 -6.87
C LYS A 73 5.66 -11.20 -6.29
N VAL A 74 6.58 -11.46 -5.36
CA VAL A 74 6.81 -12.79 -4.77
C VAL A 74 6.12 -12.91 -3.43
N GLY A 75 6.27 -11.91 -2.57
CA GLY A 75 5.61 -11.88 -1.25
C GLY A 75 4.12 -11.53 -1.30
N LEU A 76 3.58 -11.23 -2.48
CA LEU A 76 2.19 -10.81 -2.70
C LEU A 76 1.75 -9.64 -1.81
N MET A 77 2.69 -8.80 -1.35
CA MET A 77 2.42 -7.62 -0.52
C MET A 77 1.80 -6.51 -1.35
N LYS A 78 0.53 -6.70 -1.68
CA LYS A 78 -0.30 -5.80 -2.47
C LYS A 78 -1.74 -5.89 -1.99
N PHE A 79 -2.43 -4.76 -1.96
CA PHE A 79 -3.78 -4.63 -1.40
C PHE A 79 -4.61 -3.70 -2.27
N ALA A 80 -5.82 -4.11 -2.64
CA ALA A 80 -6.75 -3.30 -3.42
C ALA A 80 -8.02 -3.03 -2.62
N VAL A 81 -8.50 -1.79 -2.62
CA VAL A 81 -9.74 -1.41 -1.94
C VAL A 81 -10.48 -0.32 -2.70
N MET A 82 -11.80 -0.39 -2.70
CA MET A 82 -12.68 0.64 -3.26
C MET A 82 -13.75 0.99 -2.21
N PRO A 83 -13.84 2.25 -1.75
CA PRO A 83 -14.95 2.65 -0.90
C PRO A 83 -16.24 2.65 -1.71
N LEU A 84 -17.19 1.80 -1.31
CA LEU A 84 -18.55 1.77 -1.85
C LEU A 84 -19.45 2.73 -1.06
N PRO A 85 -20.48 3.31 -1.70
CA PRO A 85 -21.52 4.04 -0.97
C PRO A 85 -22.17 3.10 0.05
N ARG A 86 -22.49 3.63 1.23
CA ARG A 86 -23.26 2.89 2.23
C ARG A 86 -24.67 2.72 1.68
N CYS A 87 -25.07 1.50 1.34
CA CYS A 87 -26.47 1.19 1.06
C CYS A 87 -27.26 1.46 2.36
N ARG A 88 -28.22 2.39 2.32
CA ARG A 88 -29.23 2.51 3.38
C ARG A 88 -30.33 1.51 3.01
N GLY A 89 -30.37 0.37 3.70
CA GLY A 89 -31.51 -0.52 3.72
C GLY A 89 -32.53 -0.05 4.73
#